data_AF-A0A926HKI7-F1
#
_entry.id   AF-A0A926HKI7-F1
#
_cell.length_a   1.000
_cell.length_b   1.000
_cell.length_c   1.000
_cell.angle_alpha   90.00
_cell.angle_beta   90.00
_cell.angle_gamma   90.00
#
_symmetry.space_group_name_H-M   'P 1'
#
loop_
_entity.id
_entity.type
_entity.pdbx_description
1 polymer ?
#
loop_
_entity_poly.entity_id
_entity_poly.type
_entity_poly.pdbx_seq_one_letter_code
_entity_poly.pdbx_strand_id
1 'polypeptide(L)'
;INTPPPNRQPIQTELKTFDADFIRDAIYFEIYRGGQVFFIHNRVRDINEVAALIKKVCPDLNIGVAHGQLEGDELEDHMLKFVQKEYDVLVCTNIVESGLDIPNANTIIINNAHWFGLSDIHQLRGRVGRSNKKAYCYLISPPLHSLPDDSRKRLRTIEQFSELGSGFQISMRDLDIRGAGNILGAEQSGFITDIGYDTYHKILDEAIRELKHTQFKEVFAEQIEEKHEYVKDVQIDTDLEMLIPDKYISNISERMSIYTRLDNIETEEGIQNFAKELEDRFGKIPGQVNELFNGIRLRWVAKDLGFERIIFKQKKLRCYFIENQDSVFYDSKFFQQLLQYIAEKKTTGIIKQTDKHLILIFEHVQSMKHAKELLGRMKNEIIQPPFLMREI
;
A
#
# COMPACT_ATOMS: atom_id res chain seq x y z
N ILE A 1 -13.11 0.27 -6.73
CA ILE A 1 -13.87 -0.96 -7.10
C ILE A 1 -12.84 -1.97 -7.59
N ASN A 2 -12.50 -2.98 -6.77
CA ASN A 2 -11.32 -3.85 -6.99
C ASN A 2 -11.65 -5.23 -7.58
N THR A 3 -12.90 -5.53 -7.86
CA THR A 3 -13.29 -6.87 -8.33
C THR A 3 -13.40 -6.86 -9.86
N PRO A 4 -12.51 -7.56 -10.59
CA PRO A 4 -12.63 -7.68 -12.04
C PRO A 4 -13.89 -8.48 -12.43
N PRO A 5 -14.48 -8.23 -13.61
CA PRO A 5 -15.61 -9.00 -14.10
C PRO A 5 -15.25 -10.51 -14.22
N PRO A 6 -16.18 -11.43 -13.91
CA PRO A 6 -15.90 -12.83 -13.60
C PRO A 6 -15.30 -13.68 -14.74
N ASN A 7 -15.19 -13.16 -15.96
CA ASN A 7 -14.72 -13.90 -17.14
C ASN A 7 -13.41 -13.37 -17.75
N ARG A 8 -12.68 -12.49 -17.05
CA ARG A 8 -11.44 -11.91 -17.60
C ARG A 8 -10.22 -12.73 -17.18
N GLN A 9 -9.50 -13.30 -18.14
CA GLN A 9 -8.22 -13.97 -17.90
C GLN A 9 -7.07 -12.95 -17.81
N PRO A 10 -6.05 -13.19 -16.95
CA PRO A 10 -4.89 -12.31 -16.85
C PRO A 10 -4.11 -12.29 -18.17
N ILE A 11 -3.63 -11.10 -18.55
CA ILE A 11 -2.88 -10.90 -19.79
C ILE A 11 -1.42 -11.28 -19.52
N GLN A 12 -0.92 -12.28 -20.23
CA GLN A 12 0.47 -12.70 -20.12
C GLN A 12 1.35 -11.63 -20.75
N THR A 13 2.18 -10.98 -19.93
CA THR A 13 3.05 -9.89 -20.36
C THR A 13 4.50 -10.35 -20.34
N GLU A 14 5.21 -10.23 -21.46
CA GLU A 14 6.63 -10.61 -21.57
C GLU A 14 7.45 -9.47 -22.16
N LEU A 15 8.62 -9.23 -21.56
CA LEU A 15 9.62 -8.31 -22.11
C LEU A 15 10.56 -9.07 -23.06
N LYS A 16 10.71 -8.57 -24.30
CA LYS A 16 11.60 -9.15 -25.31
C LYS A 16 12.47 -8.08 -25.97
N THR A 17 13.59 -8.53 -26.54
CA THR A 17 14.36 -7.73 -27.49
C THR A 17 13.71 -7.75 -28.86
N PHE A 18 14.02 -6.77 -29.71
CA PHE A 18 13.54 -6.78 -31.08
C PHE A 18 14.12 -7.99 -31.83
N ASP A 19 13.25 -8.89 -32.24
CA ASP A 19 13.58 -10.09 -33.01
C ASP A 19 12.45 -10.35 -34.02
N ALA A 20 12.80 -10.34 -35.31
CA ALA A 20 11.84 -10.49 -36.39
C ALA A 20 11.21 -11.89 -36.42
N ASP A 21 11.96 -12.94 -36.08
CA ASP A 21 11.44 -14.31 -36.06
C ASP A 21 10.43 -14.48 -34.92
N PHE A 22 10.73 -13.94 -33.75
CA PHE A 22 9.78 -13.93 -32.64
C PHE A 22 8.50 -13.16 -32.96
N ILE A 23 8.61 -11.97 -33.55
CA ILE A 23 7.45 -11.16 -33.93
C ILE A 23 6.60 -11.93 -34.96
N ARG A 24 7.23 -12.59 -35.94
CA ARG A 24 6.54 -13.47 -36.89
C ARG A 24 5.72 -14.52 -36.17
N ASP A 25 6.37 -15.29 -35.31
CA ASP A 25 5.78 -16.46 -34.67
C ASP A 25 4.65 -16.04 -33.72
N ALA A 26 4.81 -14.92 -33.01
CA ALA A 26 3.77 -14.32 -32.16
C ALA A 26 2.55 -13.88 -32.96
N ILE A 27 2.75 -13.27 -34.14
CA ILE A 27 1.66 -12.86 -35.02
C ILE A 27 0.93 -14.10 -35.56
N TYR A 28 1.64 -15.04 -36.18
CA TYR A 28 1.02 -16.26 -36.73
C TYR A 28 0.28 -17.05 -35.65
N PHE A 29 0.83 -17.15 -34.44
CA PHE A 29 0.17 -17.81 -33.32
C PHE A 29 -1.22 -17.21 -33.03
N GLU A 30 -1.37 -15.88 -33.05
CA GLU A 30 -2.67 -15.25 -32.83
C GLU A 30 -3.62 -15.43 -34.02
N ILE A 31 -3.11 -15.35 -35.24
CA ILE A 31 -3.92 -15.56 -36.46
C ILE A 31 -4.43 -17.01 -36.51
N TYR A 32 -3.62 -18.02 -36.18
CA TYR A 32 -4.05 -19.42 -36.08
C TYR A 32 -5.15 -19.64 -35.03
N ARG A 33 -5.22 -18.77 -34.00
CA ARG A 33 -6.28 -18.79 -32.97
C ARG A 33 -7.55 -18.04 -33.43
N GLY A 34 -7.56 -17.53 -34.66
CA GLY A 34 -8.63 -16.73 -35.26
C GLY A 34 -8.77 -15.34 -34.65
N GLY A 35 -7.73 -14.84 -34.00
CA GLY A 35 -7.65 -13.50 -33.42
C GLY A 35 -6.91 -12.53 -34.33
N GLN A 36 -6.72 -11.32 -33.82
CA GLN A 36 -6.05 -10.22 -34.53
C GLN A 36 -5.00 -9.57 -33.64
N VAL A 37 -4.02 -8.90 -34.25
CA VAL A 37 -2.86 -8.35 -33.55
C VAL A 37 -2.81 -6.83 -33.65
N PHE A 38 -2.60 -6.17 -32.52
CA PHE A 38 -2.19 -4.78 -32.49
C PHE A 38 -0.67 -4.68 -32.45
N PHE A 39 -0.09 -3.89 -33.34
CA PHE A 39 1.33 -3.54 -33.30
C PHE A 39 1.46 -2.04 -33.06
N ILE A 40 1.82 -1.67 -31.83
CA ILE A 40 1.94 -0.28 -31.41
C ILE A 40 3.33 0.25 -31.74
N HIS A 41 3.40 1.34 -32.48
CA HIS A 41 4.63 2.06 -32.77
C HIS A 41 4.38 3.58 -32.69
N ASN A 42 5.04 4.26 -31.75
CA ASN A 42 4.68 5.64 -31.37
C ASN A 42 5.12 6.73 -32.36
N ARG A 43 5.92 6.41 -33.38
CA ARG A 43 6.45 7.39 -34.31
C ARG A 43 5.78 7.26 -35.67
N VAL A 44 5.05 8.30 -36.07
CA VAL A 44 4.32 8.32 -37.37
C VAL A 44 5.29 8.35 -38.56
N ARG A 45 6.48 8.94 -38.40
CA ARG A 45 7.43 9.15 -39.51
C ARG A 45 7.90 7.83 -40.13
N ASP A 46 8.11 6.80 -39.31
CA ASP A 46 8.65 5.49 -39.64
C ASP A 46 7.60 4.36 -39.54
N ILE A 47 6.33 4.68 -39.28
CA ILE A 47 5.27 3.66 -39.13
C ILE A 47 5.08 2.81 -40.39
N ASN A 48 5.21 3.42 -41.57
CA ASN A 48 5.09 2.72 -42.85
C ASN A 48 6.27 1.78 -43.10
N GLU A 49 7.47 2.12 -42.61
CA GLU A 49 8.64 1.24 -42.68
C GLU A 49 8.46 0.02 -41.77
N VAL A 50 7.91 0.23 -40.57
CA VAL A 50 7.56 -0.85 -39.65
C VAL A 50 6.48 -1.76 -40.24
N ALA A 51 5.45 -1.19 -40.88
CA ALA A 51 4.43 -1.98 -41.56
C ALA A 51 5.00 -2.80 -42.72
N ALA A 52 5.91 -2.22 -43.51
CA ALA A 52 6.61 -2.93 -44.57
C ALA A 52 7.52 -4.05 -44.02
N LEU A 53 8.15 -3.84 -42.87
CA LEU A 53 8.93 -4.86 -42.18
C LEU A 53 8.05 -6.04 -41.75
N ILE A 54 6.90 -5.76 -41.14
CA ILE A 54 5.94 -6.80 -40.73
C ILE A 54 5.40 -7.52 -41.98
N LYS A 55 5.13 -6.80 -43.08
CA LYS A 55 4.69 -7.42 -44.34
C LYS A 55 5.75 -8.32 -44.96
N LYS A 56 7.03 -7.95 -44.82
CA LYS A 56 8.14 -8.78 -45.28
C LYS A 56 8.27 -10.07 -44.46
N VAL A 57 8.02 -9.99 -43.16
CA VAL A 57 8.11 -11.11 -42.22
C VAL A 57 6.88 -12.02 -42.28
N CYS A 58 5.70 -11.44 -42.54
CA CYS A 58 4.42 -12.12 -42.69
C CYS A 58 3.76 -11.75 -44.04
N PRO A 59 4.24 -12.29 -45.18
CA PRO A 59 3.78 -11.90 -46.51
C PRO A 59 2.31 -12.25 -46.77
N ASP A 60 1.81 -13.31 -46.14
CA ASP A 60 0.47 -13.85 -46.38
C ASP A 60 -0.64 -13.12 -45.62
N LEU A 61 -0.29 -12.21 -44.71
CA LEU A 61 -1.24 -11.52 -43.83
C LEU A 61 -1.61 -10.13 -44.34
N ASN A 62 -2.84 -9.71 -44.09
CA ASN A 62 -3.30 -8.36 -44.40
C ASN A 62 -2.92 -7.40 -43.27
N ILE A 63 -2.17 -6.36 -43.61
CA ILE A 63 -1.63 -5.41 -42.64
C ILE A 63 -2.23 -4.03 -42.92
N GLY A 64 -2.89 -3.47 -41.92
CA GLY A 64 -3.38 -2.10 -41.93
C GLY A 64 -2.44 -1.15 -41.19
N VAL A 65 -2.48 0.13 -41.54
CA VAL A 65 -1.77 1.19 -40.81
C VAL A 65 -2.78 2.24 -40.38
N ALA A 66 -2.74 2.65 -39.11
CA ALA A 66 -3.62 3.68 -38.56
C ALA A 66 -2.85 4.63 -37.64
N HIS A 67 -2.84 5.92 -37.95
CA HIS A 67 -2.18 6.95 -37.15
C HIS A 67 -2.95 8.26 -37.15
N GLY A 68 -2.58 9.21 -36.28
CA GLY A 68 -3.44 10.35 -35.90
C GLY A 68 -3.28 11.58 -36.76
N GLN A 69 -2.50 11.43 -37.81
CA GLN A 69 -2.38 12.40 -38.88
C GLN A 69 -3.33 12.05 -40.04
N LEU A 70 -3.99 10.88 -40.00
CA LEU A 70 -5.08 10.57 -40.92
C LEU A 70 -6.29 11.43 -40.61
N GLU A 71 -7.08 11.75 -41.63
CA GLU A 71 -8.36 12.41 -41.40
C GLU A 71 -9.34 11.48 -40.66
N GLY A 72 -10.33 12.06 -39.97
CA GLY A 72 -11.25 11.31 -39.10
C GLY A 72 -11.95 10.15 -39.83
N ASP A 73 -12.43 10.41 -41.04
CA ASP A 73 -13.14 9.42 -41.87
C ASP A 73 -12.21 8.29 -42.35
N GLU A 74 -10.95 8.60 -42.67
CA GLU A 74 -9.96 7.60 -43.08
C GLU A 74 -9.57 6.69 -41.90
N LEU A 75 -9.38 7.27 -40.72
CA LEU A 75 -9.08 6.52 -39.51
C LEU A 75 -10.23 5.56 -39.16
N GLU A 76 -11.48 6.03 -39.25
CA GLU A 76 -12.66 5.22 -39.02
C GLU A 76 -12.76 4.05 -40.01
N ASP A 77 -12.51 4.29 -41.30
CA ASP A 77 -12.49 3.25 -42.34
C ASP A 77 -11.43 2.17 -42.05
N HIS A 78 -10.20 2.56 -41.71
CA HIS A 78 -9.14 1.61 -41.34
C HIS A 78 -9.50 0.78 -40.10
N MET A 79 -10.15 1.41 -39.11
CA MET A 79 -10.62 0.72 -37.91
C MET A 79 -11.77 -0.24 -38.22
N LEU A 80 -12.71 0.17 -39.08
CA LEU A 80 -13.85 -0.65 -39.50
C LEU A 80 -13.39 -1.90 -40.26
N LYS A 81 -12.43 -1.75 -41.18
CA LYS A 81 -11.76 -2.86 -41.87
C LYS A 81 -11.06 -3.81 -40.91
N PHE A 82 -10.41 -3.28 -39.87
CA PHE A 82 -9.83 -4.12 -38.83
C PHE A 82 -10.92 -4.87 -38.05
N VAL A 83 -12.01 -4.23 -37.63
CA VAL A 83 -13.11 -4.92 -36.93
C VAL A 83 -13.76 -6.00 -37.80
N GLN A 84 -13.86 -5.78 -39.12
CA GLN A 84 -14.40 -6.73 -40.10
C GLN A 84 -13.45 -7.87 -40.48
N LYS A 85 -12.25 -7.93 -39.86
CA LYS A 85 -11.19 -8.91 -40.16
C LYS A 85 -10.62 -8.83 -41.57
N GLU A 86 -10.71 -7.66 -42.21
CA GLU A 86 -9.99 -7.43 -43.47
C GLU A 86 -8.49 -7.24 -43.22
N TYR A 87 -8.12 -6.77 -42.02
CA TYR A 87 -6.74 -6.69 -41.55
C TYR A 87 -6.50 -7.69 -40.41
N ASP A 88 -5.45 -8.50 -40.55
CA ASP A 88 -4.99 -9.44 -39.52
C ASP A 88 -4.15 -8.71 -38.46
N VAL A 89 -3.34 -7.74 -38.90
CA VAL A 89 -2.47 -6.92 -38.06
C VAL A 89 -2.75 -5.45 -38.33
N LEU A 90 -2.97 -4.68 -37.26
CA LEU A 90 -3.07 -3.24 -37.34
C LEU A 90 -1.84 -2.58 -36.70
N VAL A 91 -1.05 -1.89 -37.51
CA VAL A 91 0.10 -1.10 -37.06
C VAL A 91 -0.40 0.30 -36.74
N CYS A 92 -0.31 0.71 -35.47
CA CYS A 92 -0.85 2.00 -35.06
C CYS A 92 -0.03 2.73 -34.00
N THR A 93 -0.25 4.03 -33.89
CA THR A 93 0.26 4.84 -32.77
C THR A 93 -0.64 4.66 -31.53
N ASN A 94 -0.42 5.44 -30.46
CA ASN A 94 -1.19 5.37 -29.20
C ASN A 94 -2.69 5.73 -29.31
N ILE A 95 -3.26 5.79 -30.51
CA ILE A 95 -4.61 6.32 -30.80
C ILE A 95 -5.71 5.34 -30.43
N VAL A 96 -5.34 4.11 -30.05
CA VAL A 96 -6.23 3.17 -29.37
C VAL A 96 -6.67 3.71 -27.97
N GLU A 97 -6.15 4.86 -27.53
CA GLU A 97 -6.70 5.63 -26.39
C GLU A 97 -8.18 6.05 -26.56
N SER A 98 -8.66 6.26 -27.80
CA SER A 98 -9.96 6.90 -28.10
C SER A 98 -11.22 6.09 -27.76
N GLY A 99 -11.08 4.93 -27.11
CA GLY A 99 -12.24 4.21 -26.57
C GLY A 99 -12.72 3.03 -27.40
N LEU A 100 -12.13 2.77 -28.57
CA LEU A 100 -12.46 1.61 -29.40
C LEU A 100 -12.06 0.31 -28.71
N ASP A 101 -13.07 -0.49 -28.38
CA ASP A 101 -12.93 -1.82 -27.83
C ASP A 101 -13.06 -2.85 -28.95
N ILE A 102 -11.99 -3.59 -29.22
CA ILE A 102 -11.99 -4.63 -30.25
C ILE A 102 -11.86 -5.99 -29.58
N PRO A 103 -12.99 -6.69 -29.33
CA PRO A 103 -13.00 -7.93 -28.55
C PRO A 103 -12.23 -9.08 -29.23
N ASN A 104 -11.96 -8.97 -30.53
CA ASN A 104 -11.27 -9.99 -31.32
C ASN A 104 -9.74 -9.90 -31.25
N ALA A 105 -9.19 -8.77 -30.76
CA ALA A 105 -7.75 -8.58 -30.62
C ALA A 105 -7.28 -9.11 -29.25
N ASN A 106 -6.56 -10.22 -29.25
CA ASN A 106 -6.04 -10.81 -28.01
C ASN A 106 -4.52 -10.73 -27.88
N THR A 107 -3.81 -10.25 -28.90
CA THR A 107 -2.35 -10.05 -28.83
C THR A 107 -2.00 -8.60 -29.16
N ILE A 108 -1.21 -7.97 -28.28
CA ILE A 108 -0.63 -6.65 -28.48
C ILE A 108 0.89 -6.72 -28.43
N ILE A 109 1.55 -6.08 -29.39
CA ILE A 109 3.00 -5.94 -29.46
C ILE A 109 3.30 -4.45 -29.37
N ILE A 110 4.04 -4.03 -28.34
CA ILE A 110 4.41 -2.62 -28.13
C ILE A 110 5.87 -2.46 -28.50
N ASN A 111 6.11 -1.85 -29.67
CA ASN A 111 7.46 -1.55 -30.13
C ASN A 111 8.05 -0.38 -29.34
N ASN A 112 9.34 -0.45 -29.03
CA ASN A 112 10.05 0.57 -28.27
C ASN A 112 9.36 0.92 -26.93
N ALA A 113 8.94 -0.11 -26.17
CA ALA A 113 8.19 0.02 -24.93
C ALA A 113 8.85 0.94 -23.88
N HIS A 114 10.17 1.09 -23.91
CA HIS A 114 10.93 1.99 -23.04
C HIS A 114 10.58 3.49 -23.17
N TRP A 115 9.97 3.91 -24.29
CA TRP A 115 9.49 5.28 -24.50
C TRP A 115 8.09 5.54 -23.93
N PHE A 116 7.36 4.49 -23.54
CA PHE A 116 6.00 4.63 -23.03
C PHE A 116 6.00 4.84 -21.51
N GLY A 117 5.01 5.60 -21.03
CA GLY A 117 4.69 5.68 -19.62
C GLY A 117 4.12 4.36 -19.10
N LEU A 118 4.22 4.15 -17.78
CA LEU A 118 3.69 2.95 -17.15
C LEU A 118 2.16 2.88 -17.29
N SER A 119 1.49 4.03 -17.09
CA SER A 119 0.05 4.18 -17.32
C SER A 119 -0.36 3.90 -18.77
N ASP A 120 0.41 4.36 -19.75
CA ASP A 120 0.08 4.20 -21.18
C ASP A 120 0.12 2.72 -21.57
N ILE A 121 1.17 2.00 -21.16
CA ILE A 121 1.26 0.54 -21.37
C ILE A 121 0.12 -0.18 -20.65
N HIS A 122 -0.23 0.25 -19.43
CA HIS A 122 -1.33 -0.35 -18.69
C HIS A 122 -2.69 -0.13 -19.40
N GLN A 123 -2.92 1.06 -19.95
CA GLN A 123 -4.12 1.37 -20.73
C GLN A 123 -4.18 0.55 -22.03
N LEU A 124 -3.08 0.52 -22.80
CA LEU A 124 -2.95 -0.28 -24.02
C LEU A 124 -3.18 -1.77 -23.75
N ARG A 125 -2.57 -2.30 -22.68
CA ARG A 125 -2.81 -3.67 -22.20
C ARG A 125 -4.28 -3.89 -21.87
N GLY A 126 -4.93 -2.92 -21.22
CA GLY A 126 -6.34 -2.98 -20.86
C GLY A 126 -7.32 -3.05 -22.04
N ARG A 127 -6.86 -2.75 -23.27
CA ARG A 127 -7.64 -2.82 -24.52
C ARG A 127 -7.67 -4.21 -25.15
N VAL A 128 -6.77 -5.11 -24.78
CA VAL A 128 -6.77 -6.51 -25.23
C VAL A 128 -7.33 -7.46 -24.18
N GLY A 129 -7.78 -8.64 -24.60
CA GLY A 129 -8.21 -9.70 -23.69
C GLY A 129 -9.56 -9.43 -23.02
N ARG A 130 -10.55 -8.97 -23.79
CA ARG A 130 -11.95 -8.87 -23.35
C ARG A 130 -12.79 -10.12 -23.63
N SER A 131 -12.20 -11.10 -24.31
CA SER A 131 -12.80 -12.41 -24.57
C SER A 131 -12.40 -13.44 -23.49
N ASN A 132 -13.04 -14.62 -23.49
CA ASN A 132 -12.63 -15.77 -22.65
C ASN A 132 -11.31 -16.42 -23.14
N LYS A 133 -10.62 -15.83 -24.13
CA LYS A 133 -9.33 -16.34 -24.61
C LYS A 133 -8.18 -15.64 -23.88
N LYS A 134 -7.15 -16.41 -23.55
CA LYS A 134 -5.90 -15.88 -23.01
C LYS A 134 -5.30 -14.86 -23.99
N ALA A 135 -4.96 -13.68 -23.47
CA ALA A 135 -4.36 -12.59 -24.21
C ALA A 135 -2.88 -12.42 -23.87
N TYR A 136 -2.13 -11.89 -24.83
CA TYR A 136 -0.68 -11.73 -24.77
C TYR A 136 -0.28 -10.27 -25.00
N CYS A 137 0.69 -9.80 -24.22
CA CYS A 137 1.29 -8.48 -24.34
C CYS A 137 2.80 -8.64 -24.45
N TYR A 138 3.36 -8.30 -25.61
CA TYR A 138 4.81 -8.36 -25.85
C TYR A 138 5.39 -6.95 -25.84
N LEU A 139 6.25 -6.67 -24.86
CA LEU A 139 6.94 -5.40 -24.73
C LEU A 139 8.30 -5.52 -25.42
N ILE A 140 8.48 -4.83 -26.54
CA ILE A 140 9.74 -4.86 -27.30
C ILE A 140 10.61 -3.68 -26.88
N SER A 141 11.82 -3.96 -26.41
CA SER A 141 12.77 -2.93 -26.01
C SER A 141 14.21 -3.31 -26.36
N PRO A 142 15.14 -2.35 -26.46
CA PRO A 142 16.56 -2.63 -26.45
C PRO A 142 16.96 -3.44 -25.21
N PRO A 143 18.11 -4.13 -25.24
CA PRO A 143 18.59 -4.89 -24.09
C PRO A 143 18.57 -4.06 -22.79
N LEU A 144 18.07 -4.63 -21.69
CA LEU A 144 17.87 -3.91 -20.42
C LEU A 144 19.12 -3.20 -19.89
N HIS A 145 20.32 -3.66 -20.24
CA HIS A 145 21.59 -3.06 -19.82
C HIS A 145 21.93 -1.76 -20.57
N SER A 146 21.34 -1.51 -21.74
CA SER A 146 21.54 -0.27 -22.50
C SER A 146 20.50 0.80 -22.20
N LEU A 147 19.49 0.48 -21.39
CA LEU A 147 18.42 1.40 -21.02
C LEU A 147 18.79 2.21 -19.77
N PRO A 148 18.31 3.46 -19.65
CA PRO A 148 18.36 4.22 -18.41
C PRO A 148 17.68 3.46 -17.26
N ASP A 149 18.16 3.68 -16.03
CA ASP A 149 17.66 2.96 -14.85
C ASP A 149 16.15 3.13 -14.63
N ASP A 150 15.58 4.30 -14.93
CA ASP A 150 14.15 4.55 -14.82
C ASP A 150 13.32 3.71 -15.80
N SER A 151 13.73 3.66 -17.07
CA SER A 151 13.09 2.84 -18.10
C SER A 151 13.19 1.35 -17.75
N ARG A 152 14.35 0.92 -17.22
CA ARG A 152 14.56 -0.47 -16.79
C ARG A 152 13.67 -0.86 -15.61
N LYS A 153 13.59 -0.03 -14.57
CA LYS A 153 12.72 -0.25 -13.40
C LYS A 153 11.25 -0.29 -13.81
N ARG A 154 10.84 0.61 -14.70
CA ARG A 154 9.47 0.68 -15.25
C ARG A 154 9.09 -0.61 -15.98
N LEU A 155 9.91 -1.06 -16.94
CA LEU A 155 9.62 -2.26 -17.73
C LEU A 155 9.56 -3.52 -16.86
N ARG A 156 10.47 -3.66 -15.88
CA ARG A 156 10.43 -4.78 -14.91
C ARG A 156 9.18 -4.79 -14.04
N THR A 157 8.73 -3.60 -13.64
CA THR A 157 7.51 -3.45 -12.84
C THR A 157 6.30 -3.95 -13.64
N ILE A 158 6.18 -3.62 -14.92
CA ILE A 158 5.06 -4.09 -15.76
C ILE A 158 5.03 -5.62 -15.88
N GLU A 159 6.19 -6.24 -16.07
CA GLU A 159 6.32 -7.68 -16.16
C GLU A 159 5.91 -8.37 -14.85
N GLN A 160 6.26 -7.80 -13.69
CA GLN A 160 5.93 -8.34 -12.37
C GLN A 160 4.46 -8.13 -11.96
N PHE A 161 3.82 -7.05 -12.38
CA PHE A 161 2.43 -6.71 -12.05
C PHE A 161 1.46 -7.09 -13.19
N SER A 162 1.54 -8.34 -13.67
CA SER A 162 0.66 -8.87 -14.73
C SER A 162 -0.72 -9.33 -14.25
N GLU A 163 -0.98 -9.34 -12.94
CA GLU A 163 -2.23 -9.84 -12.37
C GLU A 163 -3.38 -8.83 -12.47
N LEU A 164 -4.60 -9.33 -12.70
CA LEU A 164 -5.84 -8.55 -12.73
C LEU A 164 -6.08 -7.89 -11.36
N GLY A 165 -6.18 -6.55 -11.35
CA GLY A 165 -6.34 -5.76 -10.12
C GLY A 165 -5.13 -4.88 -9.77
N SER A 166 -4.01 -5.03 -10.49
CA SER A 166 -2.77 -4.27 -10.31
C SER A 166 -2.82 -2.79 -10.72
N GLY A 167 -3.90 -2.31 -11.34
CA GLY A 167 -3.98 -0.95 -11.89
C GLY A 167 -3.71 0.17 -10.87
N PHE A 168 -4.10 -0.03 -9.60
CA PHE A 168 -3.81 0.92 -8.53
C PHE A 168 -2.31 0.95 -8.16
N GLN A 169 -1.69 -0.23 -8.01
CA GLN A 169 -0.25 -0.38 -7.73
C GLN A 169 0.63 0.14 -8.87
N ILE A 170 0.19 -0.06 -10.11
CA ILE A 170 0.86 0.42 -11.32
C ILE A 170 0.78 1.95 -11.41
N SER A 171 -0.40 2.54 -11.15
CA SER A 171 -0.56 4.00 -11.15
C SER A 171 0.27 4.67 -10.04
N MET A 172 0.35 4.03 -8.87
CA MET A 172 1.16 4.49 -7.73
C MET A 172 2.66 4.45 -8.03
N ARG A 173 3.16 3.36 -8.65
CA ARG A 173 4.55 3.26 -9.14
C ARG A 173 4.88 4.26 -10.25
N ASP A 174 3.92 4.59 -11.12
CA ASP A 174 4.12 5.59 -12.18
C ASP A 174 4.26 6.99 -11.57
N LEU A 175 3.46 7.29 -10.54
CA LEU A 175 3.53 8.51 -9.77
C LEU A 175 4.89 8.66 -9.05
N ASP A 176 5.40 7.57 -8.49
CA ASP A 176 6.73 7.52 -7.86
C ASP A 176 7.87 7.74 -8.89
N ILE A 177 7.80 7.07 -10.04
CA ILE A 177 8.84 7.15 -11.09
C ILE A 177 8.83 8.50 -11.81
N ARG A 178 7.66 9.11 -12.02
CA ARG A 178 7.54 10.44 -12.62
C ARG A 178 7.89 11.56 -11.63
N GLY A 179 7.98 11.24 -10.33
CA GLY A 179 8.21 12.20 -9.27
C GLY A 179 6.99 13.12 -9.10
N ALA A 180 6.05 12.74 -8.24
CA ALA A 180 5.00 13.62 -7.73
C ALA A 180 5.55 14.72 -6.80
N GLY A 181 6.53 15.48 -7.28
CA GLY A 181 7.14 16.61 -6.59
C GLY A 181 6.44 17.94 -6.84
N ASN A 182 5.19 17.97 -7.33
CA ASN A 182 4.62 19.23 -7.83
C ASN A 182 3.26 19.65 -7.25
N ILE A 183 2.84 19.09 -6.11
CA ILE A 183 1.63 19.57 -5.42
C ILE A 183 1.96 20.62 -4.33
N LEU A 184 3.20 20.72 -3.84
CA LEU A 184 3.54 21.62 -2.71
C LEU A 184 4.86 22.42 -2.82
N GLY A 185 5.54 22.44 -3.98
CA GLY A 185 6.67 23.37 -4.24
C GLY A 185 8.02 22.70 -4.53
N ALA A 186 8.84 23.39 -5.33
CA ALA A 186 10.04 22.87 -6.00
C ALA A 186 11.25 22.55 -5.10
N GLU A 187 11.22 22.87 -3.80
CA GLU A 187 12.40 22.72 -2.92
C GLU A 187 12.47 21.38 -2.15
N GLN A 188 11.46 20.51 -2.25
CA GLN A 188 11.41 19.25 -1.47
C GLN A 188 11.48 17.97 -2.33
N SER A 189 11.61 18.08 -3.65
CA SER A 189 11.58 16.92 -4.56
C SER A 189 12.70 15.91 -4.31
N GLY A 190 13.89 16.36 -3.87
CA GLY A 190 15.00 15.48 -3.51
C GLY A 190 14.80 14.73 -2.18
N PHE A 191 13.97 15.25 -1.28
CA PHE A 191 13.77 14.69 0.06
C PHE A 191 12.90 13.43 0.04
N ILE A 192 11.95 13.35 -0.91
CA ILE A 192 11.02 12.21 -1.05
C ILE A 192 11.72 10.99 -1.66
N THR A 193 12.66 11.21 -2.59
CA THR A 193 13.36 10.12 -3.30
C THR A 193 14.28 9.31 -2.38
N ASP A 194 14.89 9.94 -1.37
CA ASP A 194 15.81 9.29 -0.44
C ASP A 194 15.11 8.63 0.75
N ILE A 195 13.92 9.10 1.15
CA ILE A 195 13.21 8.66 2.36
C ILE A 195 12.13 7.61 2.06
N GLY A 196 11.62 7.57 0.82
CA GLY A 196 10.54 6.70 0.40
C GLY A 196 9.15 7.23 0.78
N TYR A 197 8.16 6.97 -0.07
CA TYR A 197 6.80 7.52 0.03
C TYR A 197 6.10 7.18 1.35
N ASP A 198 6.22 5.93 1.81
CA ASP A 198 5.62 5.49 3.08
C ASP A 198 6.16 6.28 4.27
N THR A 199 7.47 6.55 4.28
CA THR A 199 8.12 7.32 5.34
C THR A 199 7.76 8.81 5.22
N TYR A 200 7.64 9.35 4.00
CA TYR A 200 7.17 10.71 3.77
C TYR A 200 5.73 10.91 4.25
N HIS A 201 4.82 9.99 3.92
CA HIS A 201 3.44 10.03 4.44
C HIS A 201 3.38 9.92 5.95
N LYS A 202 4.19 9.05 6.56
CA LYS A 202 4.30 8.98 8.02
C LYS A 202 4.76 10.32 8.62
N ILE A 203 5.78 10.95 8.05
CA ILE A 203 6.28 12.25 8.50
C ILE A 203 5.20 13.33 8.31
N LEU A 204 4.48 13.32 7.19
CA LEU A 204 3.46 14.30 6.87
C LEU A 204 2.20 14.14 7.73
N ASP A 205 1.74 12.91 7.95
CA ASP A 205 0.68 12.59 8.90
C ASP A 205 1.09 12.96 10.32
N GLU A 206 2.34 12.71 10.70
CA GLU A 206 2.87 13.10 11.99
C GLU A 206 2.88 14.63 12.15
N ALA A 207 3.34 15.37 11.14
CA ALA A 207 3.35 16.82 11.13
C ALA A 207 1.93 17.42 11.14
N ILE A 208 0.99 16.85 10.38
CA ILE A 208 -0.42 17.28 10.39
C ILE A 208 -1.04 17.02 11.77
N ARG A 209 -0.77 15.87 12.38
CA ARG A 209 -1.24 15.57 13.74
C ARG A 209 -0.61 16.53 14.75
N GLU A 210 0.69 16.82 14.67
CA GLU A 210 1.34 17.82 15.53
C GLU A 210 0.70 19.20 15.38
N LEU A 211 0.44 19.66 14.16
CA LEU A 211 -0.22 20.94 13.91
C LEU A 211 -1.63 20.97 14.50
N LYS A 212 -2.39 19.85 14.44
CA LYS A 212 -3.68 19.71 15.13
C LYS A 212 -3.54 19.80 16.64
N HIS A 213 -2.51 19.19 17.21
CA HIS A 213 -2.25 19.20 18.66
C HIS A 213 -1.52 20.45 19.18
N THR A 214 -1.03 21.34 18.32
CA THR A 214 -0.26 22.54 18.73
C THR A 214 -0.93 23.84 18.32
N GLN A 215 -1.04 24.11 17.01
CA GLN A 215 -1.46 25.40 16.46
C GLN A 215 -2.97 25.50 16.21
N PHE A 216 -3.64 24.37 15.95
CA PHE A 216 -5.09 24.34 15.67
C PHE A 216 -5.89 23.66 16.80
N LYS A 217 -5.35 23.68 18.03
CA LYS A 217 -5.95 23.05 19.23
C LYS A 217 -7.43 23.43 19.41
N GLU A 218 -7.77 24.71 19.25
CA GLU A 218 -9.14 25.22 19.47
C GLU A 218 -10.13 24.78 18.37
N VAL A 219 -9.65 24.57 17.14
CA VAL A 219 -10.49 24.22 15.98
C VAL A 219 -10.81 22.73 15.95
N PHE A 220 -9.93 21.89 16.49
CA PHE A 220 -10.08 20.43 16.51
C PHE A 220 -10.32 19.85 17.92
N ALA A 221 -10.59 20.69 18.92
CA ALA A 221 -10.79 20.27 20.31
C ALA A 221 -11.85 19.16 20.43
N GLU A 222 -12.99 19.29 19.75
CA GLU A 222 -14.07 18.29 19.76
C GLU A 222 -13.65 16.95 19.16
N GLN A 223 -12.85 16.94 18.07
CA GLN A 223 -12.38 15.71 17.42
C GLN A 223 -11.27 15.01 18.20
N ILE A 224 -10.43 15.77 18.91
CA ILE A 224 -9.38 15.25 19.79
C ILE A 224 -10.02 14.65 21.05
N GLU A 225 -11.05 15.29 21.60
CA GLU A 225 -11.82 14.77 22.73
C GLU A 225 -12.59 13.48 22.36
N GLU A 226 -13.25 13.42 21.19
CA GLU A 226 -14.00 12.24 20.74
C GLU A 226 -13.12 11.00 20.49
N LYS A 227 -11.88 11.18 20.02
CA LYS A 227 -10.96 10.07 19.71
C LYS A 227 -9.98 9.72 20.83
N HIS A 228 -9.93 10.51 21.90
CA HIS A 228 -8.99 10.35 23.02
C HIS A 228 -7.52 10.16 22.57
N GLU A 229 -7.11 10.73 21.44
CA GLU A 229 -5.73 10.63 20.93
C GLU A 229 -4.83 11.68 21.59
N TYR A 230 -4.49 11.50 22.87
CA TYR A 230 -3.64 12.45 23.60
C TYR A 230 -2.15 12.13 23.54
N VAL A 231 -1.81 10.88 23.21
CA VAL A 231 -0.43 10.36 23.19
C VAL A 231 -0.12 9.75 21.83
N LYS A 232 1.02 10.16 21.24
CA LYS A 232 1.52 9.64 19.96
C LYS A 232 1.99 8.18 20.07
N ASP A 233 2.89 7.93 21.00
CA ASP A 233 3.53 6.63 21.22
C ASP A 233 3.74 6.36 22.71
N VAL A 234 3.57 5.10 23.11
CA VAL A 234 3.83 4.67 24.49
C VAL A 234 5.09 3.83 24.54
N GLN A 235 6.10 4.31 25.26
CA GLN A 235 7.32 3.55 25.51
C GLN A 235 7.09 2.54 26.63
N ILE A 236 7.32 1.25 26.37
CA ILE A 236 7.23 0.19 27.38
C ILE A 236 8.64 -0.32 27.71
N ASP A 237 9.04 -0.16 28.97
CA ASP A 237 10.31 -0.65 29.50
C ASP A 237 10.04 -1.76 30.53
N THR A 238 10.41 -2.99 30.21
CA THR A 238 10.16 -4.17 31.04
C THR A 238 11.42 -5.00 31.26
N ASP A 239 11.48 -5.73 32.38
CA ASP A 239 12.52 -6.74 32.66
C ASP A 239 12.20 -8.12 32.05
N LEU A 240 11.04 -8.25 31.39
CA LEU A 240 10.63 -9.47 30.68
C LEU A 240 11.24 -9.57 29.28
N GLU A 241 11.54 -10.79 28.85
CA GLU A 241 12.02 -11.07 27.49
C GLU A 241 10.87 -10.95 26.47
N MET A 242 10.75 -9.78 25.85
CA MET A 242 9.79 -9.50 24.78
C MET A 242 10.49 -9.49 23.41
N LEU A 243 10.75 -10.68 22.86
CA LEU A 243 11.42 -10.82 21.57
C LEU A 243 10.95 -12.05 20.80
N ILE A 244 11.22 -12.06 19.49
CA ILE A 244 11.04 -13.23 18.63
C ILE A 244 12.38 -13.97 18.61
N PRO A 245 12.47 -15.16 19.24
CA PRO A 245 13.74 -15.86 19.32
C PRO A 245 14.22 -16.36 17.95
N ASP A 246 15.53 -16.32 17.71
CA ASP A 246 16.17 -16.79 16.48
C ASP A 246 15.82 -18.25 16.16
N LYS A 247 15.57 -19.07 17.19
CA LYS A 247 15.17 -20.48 17.06
C LYS A 247 13.76 -20.66 16.51
N TYR A 248 12.90 -19.65 16.63
CA TYR A 248 11.52 -19.69 16.15
C TYR A 248 11.43 -19.14 14.73
N ILE A 249 12.10 -18.02 14.44
CA ILE A 249 12.22 -17.46 13.09
C ILE A 249 13.70 -17.19 12.80
N SER A 250 14.32 -18.09 12.04
CA SER A 250 15.76 -18.03 11.70
C SER A 250 16.07 -16.96 10.65
N ASN A 251 15.13 -16.66 9.76
CA ASN A 251 15.31 -15.67 8.70
C ASN A 251 15.11 -14.25 9.24
N ILE A 252 16.16 -13.43 9.19
CA ILE A 252 16.17 -12.06 9.72
C ILE A 252 15.15 -11.17 8.98
N SER A 253 15.07 -11.27 7.65
CA SER A 253 14.14 -10.44 6.85
C SER A 253 12.68 -10.78 7.17
N GLU A 254 12.39 -12.06 7.34
CA GLU A 254 11.05 -12.53 7.72
C GLU A 254 10.71 -12.08 9.14
N ARG A 255 11.64 -12.20 10.08
CA ARG A 255 11.47 -11.74 11.46
C ARG A 255 11.23 -10.23 11.54
N MET A 256 11.97 -9.42 10.76
CA MET A 256 11.74 -7.98 10.68
C MET A 256 10.37 -7.66 10.08
N SER A 257 9.93 -8.40 9.05
CA SER A 257 8.58 -8.26 8.51
C SER A 257 7.51 -8.59 9.55
N ILE A 258 7.70 -9.63 10.38
CA ILE A 258 6.80 -9.96 11.48
C ILE A 258 6.77 -8.83 12.53
N TYR A 259 7.91 -8.25 12.91
CA TYR A 259 7.94 -7.09 13.82
C TYR A 259 7.15 -5.90 13.27
N THR A 260 7.38 -5.53 12.01
CA THR A 260 6.66 -4.42 11.36
C THR A 260 5.16 -4.69 11.27
N ARG A 261 4.76 -5.91 10.90
CA ARG A 261 3.34 -6.29 10.86
C ARG A 261 2.70 -6.22 12.23
N LEU A 262 3.41 -6.70 13.25
CA LEU A 262 2.94 -6.73 14.62
C LEU A 262 2.74 -5.31 15.19
N ASP A 263 3.61 -4.36 14.83
CA ASP A 263 3.49 -2.96 15.26
C ASP A 263 2.25 -2.26 14.69
N ASN A 264 1.84 -2.61 13.47
CA ASN A 264 0.66 -2.05 12.79
C ASN A 264 -0.68 -2.66 13.25
N ILE A 265 -0.68 -3.61 14.17
CA ILE A 265 -1.94 -4.20 14.67
C ILE A 265 -2.53 -3.27 15.73
N GLU A 266 -3.80 -2.90 15.54
CA GLU A 266 -4.55 -2.01 16.44
C GLU A 266 -5.71 -2.71 17.16
N THR A 267 -6.03 -3.97 16.82
CA THR A 267 -7.20 -4.69 17.33
C THR A 267 -6.86 -6.06 17.92
N GLU A 268 -7.61 -6.45 18.96
CA GLU A 268 -7.46 -7.76 19.63
C GLU A 268 -7.72 -8.93 18.65
N GLU A 269 -8.71 -8.80 17.76
CA GLU A 269 -8.97 -9.77 16.70
C GLU A 269 -7.78 -9.89 15.75
N GLY A 270 -7.13 -8.76 15.41
CA GLY A 270 -5.92 -8.73 14.62
C GLY A 270 -4.79 -9.55 15.25
N ILE A 271 -4.55 -9.40 16.57
CA ILE A 271 -3.54 -10.20 17.27
C ILE A 271 -3.91 -11.68 17.24
N GLN A 272 -5.18 -12.04 17.43
CA GLN A 272 -5.61 -13.44 17.41
C GLN A 272 -5.41 -14.09 16.04
N ASN A 273 -5.77 -13.40 14.96
CA ASN A 273 -5.56 -13.89 13.60
C ASN A 273 -4.06 -13.98 13.28
N PHE A 274 -3.27 -13.00 13.71
CA PHE A 274 -1.81 -13.02 13.56
C PHE A 274 -1.15 -14.16 14.33
N ALA A 275 -1.60 -14.44 15.55
CA ALA A 275 -1.12 -15.56 16.34
C ALA A 275 -1.41 -16.90 15.64
N LYS A 276 -2.62 -17.08 15.08
CA LYS A 276 -2.96 -18.28 14.30
C LYS A 276 -2.06 -18.43 13.07
N GLU A 277 -1.77 -17.34 12.36
CA GLU A 277 -0.86 -17.36 11.20
C GLU A 277 0.57 -17.75 11.61
N LEU A 278 1.06 -17.20 12.72
CA LEU A 278 2.38 -17.58 13.24
C LEU A 278 2.43 -19.04 13.66
N GLU A 279 1.37 -19.53 14.31
CA GLU A 279 1.28 -20.93 14.73
C GLU A 279 1.23 -21.90 13.54
N ASP A 280 0.48 -21.54 12.48
CA ASP A 280 0.39 -22.32 11.25
C ASP A 280 1.74 -22.38 10.50
N ARG A 281 2.48 -21.27 10.46
CA ARG A 281 3.75 -21.16 9.70
C ARG A 281 4.98 -21.66 10.45
N PHE A 282 5.06 -21.37 11.76
CA PHE A 282 6.28 -21.58 12.56
C PHE A 282 6.05 -22.53 13.73
N GLY A 283 4.83 -23.02 13.92
CA GLY A 283 4.47 -23.90 15.03
C GLY A 283 4.27 -23.14 16.35
N LYS A 284 4.33 -23.87 17.46
CA LYS A 284 3.96 -23.38 18.79
C LYS A 284 4.67 -22.07 19.16
N ILE A 285 3.86 -21.06 19.50
CA ILE A 285 4.33 -19.71 19.86
C ILE A 285 5.15 -19.74 21.17
N PRO A 286 6.40 -19.23 21.17
CA PRO A 286 7.22 -19.13 22.38
C PRO A 286 6.62 -18.19 23.44
N GLY A 287 6.98 -18.39 24.71
CA GLY A 287 6.55 -17.51 25.81
C GLY A 287 6.94 -16.04 25.59
N GLN A 288 8.14 -15.79 25.05
CA GLN A 288 8.66 -14.45 24.73
C GLN A 288 7.79 -13.71 23.69
N VAL A 289 7.24 -14.43 22.71
CA VAL A 289 6.34 -13.87 21.69
C VAL A 289 4.95 -13.60 22.27
N ASN A 290 4.49 -14.43 23.21
CA ASN A 290 3.26 -14.14 23.95
C ASN A 290 3.39 -12.88 24.81
N GLU A 291 4.56 -12.64 25.41
CA GLU A 291 4.82 -11.39 26.14
C GLU A 291 4.87 -10.18 25.19
N LEU A 292 5.38 -10.32 23.96
CA LEU A 292 5.26 -9.28 22.93
C LEU A 292 3.79 -8.89 22.67
N PHE A 293 2.90 -9.87 22.51
CA PHE A 293 1.47 -9.61 22.34
C PHE A 293 0.86 -8.92 23.55
N ASN A 294 1.25 -9.31 24.76
CA ASN A 294 0.78 -8.66 25.99
C ASN A 294 1.27 -7.21 26.08
N GLY A 295 2.49 -6.93 25.65
CA GLY A 295 3.03 -5.57 25.57
C GLY A 295 2.22 -4.67 24.65
N ILE A 296 1.83 -5.16 23.47
CA ILE A 296 1.01 -4.39 22.52
C ILE A 296 -0.39 -4.13 23.08
N ARG A 297 -1.00 -5.13 23.71
CA ARG A 297 -2.28 -4.95 24.41
C ARG A 297 -2.19 -3.92 25.52
N LEU A 298 -1.08 -3.92 26.27
CA LEU A 298 -0.83 -2.92 27.31
C LEU A 298 -0.63 -1.52 26.68
N ARG A 299 0.09 -1.43 25.55
CA ARG A 299 0.30 -0.20 24.79
C ARG A 299 -1.02 0.46 24.40
N TRP A 300 -1.98 -0.30 23.89
CA TRP A 300 -3.30 0.24 23.52
C TRP A 300 -4.02 0.85 24.73
N VAL A 301 -4.12 0.09 25.83
CA VAL A 301 -4.78 0.58 27.05
C VAL A 301 -4.05 1.80 27.61
N ALA A 302 -2.72 1.82 27.53
CA ALA A 302 -1.91 2.93 27.99
C ALA A 302 -2.12 4.21 27.18
N LYS A 303 -2.21 4.06 25.84
CA LYS A 303 -2.49 5.17 24.92
C LYS A 303 -3.84 5.80 25.23
N ASP A 304 -4.87 4.97 25.45
CA ASP A 304 -6.22 5.44 25.79
C ASP A 304 -6.29 6.17 27.13
N LEU A 305 -5.40 5.83 28.07
CA LEU A 305 -5.30 6.46 29.39
C LEU A 305 -4.38 7.70 29.41
N GLY A 306 -3.75 8.03 28.29
CA GLY A 306 -2.85 9.18 28.16
C GLY A 306 -1.46 9.00 28.80
N PHE A 307 -0.95 7.76 28.87
CA PHE A 307 0.42 7.49 29.34
C PHE A 307 1.42 7.53 28.18
N GLU A 308 2.49 8.32 28.29
CA GLU A 308 3.61 8.35 27.32
C GLU A 308 4.64 7.25 27.57
N ARG A 309 4.77 6.81 28.82
CA ARG A 309 5.76 5.78 29.18
C ARG A 309 5.25 4.86 30.27
N ILE A 310 5.50 3.57 30.12
CA ILE A 310 5.25 2.54 31.12
C ILE A 310 6.56 1.85 31.45
N ILE A 311 6.88 1.76 32.74
CA ILE A 311 7.99 0.97 33.25
C ILE A 311 7.42 -0.14 34.13
N PHE A 312 7.61 -1.39 33.72
CA PHE A 312 7.23 -2.57 34.49
C PHE A 312 8.49 -3.32 34.93
N LYS A 313 8.93 -3.11 36.17
CA LYS A 313 10.15 -3.74 36.72
C LYS A 313 9.92 -4.14 38.17
N GLN A 314 10.50 -5.26 38.59
CA GLN A 314 10.46 -5.69 40.00
C GLN A 314 9.04 -5.75 40.60
N LYS A 315 8.05 -6.20 39.81
CA LYS A 315 6.62 -6.24 40.19
C LYS A 315 6.00 -4.88 40.53
N LYS A 316 6.59 -3.79 40.04
CA LYS A 316 6.04 -2.44 40.14
C LYS A 316 5.77 -1.90 38.74
N LEU A 317 4.60 -1.33 38.55
CA LEU A 317 4.21 -0.66 37.32
C LEU A 317 4.25 0.85 37.57
N ARG A 318 5.04 1.58 36.79
CA ARG A 318 5.09 3.04 36.81
C ARG A 318 4.63 3.55 35.46
N CYS A 319 3.51 4.25 35.43
CA CYS A 319 2.97 4.88 34.25
C CYS A 319 3.23 6.39 34.33
N TYR A 320 3.92 6.94 33.36
CA TYR A 320 4.24 8.36 33.25
C TYR A 320 3.22 8.99 32.31
N PHE A 321 2.57 10.05 32.79
CA PHE A 321 1.73 10.90 31.96
C PHE A 321 2.60 11.81 31.08
N ILE A 322 1.91 12.55 30.21
CA ILE A 322 2.52 13.47 29.25
C ILE A 322 3.46 14.47 29.93
N GLU A 323 4.71 14.57 29.48
CA GLU A 323 5.71 15.49 30.06
C GLU A 323 5.27 16.96 29.91
N ASN A 324 4.62 17.29 28.79
CA ASN A 324 4.11 18.64 28.55
C ASN A 324 2.87 18.95 29.40
N GLN A 325 3.06 19.73 30.47
CA GLN A 325 2.01 20.16 31.39
C GLN A 325 0.95 21.07 30.74
N ASP A 326 1.27 21.73 29.62
CA ASP A 326 0.35 22.55 28.82
C ASP A 326 -0.41 21.72 27.76
N SER A 327 -0.39 20.39 27.89
CA SER A 327 -1.15 19.49 27.04
C SER A 327 -2.64 19.56 27.36
N VAL A 328 -3.47 19.55 26.31
CA VAL A 328 -4.95 19.49 26.38
C VAL A 328 -5.43 18.31 27.22
N PHE A 329 -4.60 17.27 27.36
CA PHE A 329 -4.87 16.14 28.24
C PHE A 329 -5.16 16.55 29.69
N TYR A 330 -4.38 17.46 30.27
CA TYR A 330 -4.53 17.86 31.68
C TYR A 330 -5.79 18.69 31.94
N ASP A 331 -6.27 19.42 30.93
CA ASP A 331 -7.52 20.19 30.99
C ASP A 331 -8.76 19.34 30.64
N SER A 332 -8.56 18.12 30.14
CA SER A 332 -9.66 17.24 29.69
C SER A 332 -10.54 16.77 30.86
N LYS A 333 -11.84 16.62 30.59
CA LYS A 333 -12.80 15.99 31.54
C LYS A 333 -12.37 14.57 31.92
N PHE A 334 -11.72 13.88 31.00
CA PHE A 334 -11.18 12.53 31.20
C PHE A 334 -10.11 12.51 32.30
N PHE A 335 -9.14 13.42 32.25
CA PHE A 335 -8.09 13.49 33.29
C PHE A 335 -8.66 13.87 34.66
N GLN A 336 -9.64 14.77 34.70
CA GLN A 336 -10.35 15.11 35.95
C GLN A 336 -11.06 13.89 36.56
N GLN A 337 -11.75 13.09 35.73
CA GLN A 337 -12.36 11.84 36.17
C GLN A 337 -11.32 10.81 36.64
N LEU A 338 -10.17 10.73 35.96
CA LEU A 338 -9.07 9.86 36.36
C LEU A 338 -8.50 10.25 37.74
N LEU A 339 -8.29 11.54 37.98
CA LEU A 339 -7.87 12.03 39.30
C LEU A 339 -8.91 11.74 40.38
N GLN A 340 -10.20 11.97 40.10
CA GLN A 340 -11.28 11.66 41.02
C GLN A 340 -11.33 10.15 41.34
N TYR A 341 -11.19 9.30 40.32
CA TYR A 341 -11.17 7.85 40.46
C TYR A 341 -10.06 7.36 41.39
N ILE A 342 -8.87 7.96 41.29
CA ILE A 342 -7.73 7.65 42.13
C ILE A 342 -7.91 8.23 43.55
N ALA A 343 -8.45 9.45 43.67
CA ALA A 343 -8.73 10.10 44.95
C ALA A 343 -9.78 9.34 45.78
N GLU A 344 -10.77 8.73 45.13
CA GLU A 344 -11.79 7.87 45.75
C GLU A 344 -11.24 6.50 46.21
N LYS A 345 -9.92 6.26 46.08
CA LYS A 345 -9.22 5.00 46.41
C LYS A 345 -9.81 3.77 45.72
N LYS A 346 -10.45 3.94 44.56
CA LYS A 346 -10.95 2.83 43.74
C LYS A 346 -9.81 2.07 43.04
N THR A 347 -8.57 2.56 43.15
CA THR A 347 -7.37 1.90 42.64
C THR A 347 -6.35 1.62 43.74
N THR A 348 -5.47 0.65 43.49
CA THR A 348 -4.24 0.43 44.26
C THR A 348 -3.09 1.35 43.82
N GLY A 349 -3.35 2.26 42.87
CA GLY A 349 -2.36 3.15 42.28
C GLY A 349 -2.13 4.40 43.11
N ILE A 350 -0.88 4.81 43.27
CA ILE A 350 -0.49 6.05 43.96
C ILE A 350 0.02 7.03 42.92
N ILE A 351 -0.57 8.22 42.85
CA ILE A 351 -0.04 9.32 42.04
C ILE A 351 1.10 9.99 42.79
N LYS A 352 2.21 10.22 42.09
CA LYS A 352 3.33 11.03 42.54
C LYS A 352 3.71 12.03 41.46
N GLN A 353 3.81 13.30 41.84
CA GLN A 353 4.36 14.34 40.97
C GLN A 353 5.87 14.46 41.22
N THR A 354 6.63 14.48 40.14
CA THR A 354 8.05 14.84 40.10
C THR A 354 8.17 16.17 39.33
N ASP A 355 9.30 16.87 39.42
CA ASP A 355 9.50 18.19 38.79
C ASP A 355 9.12 18.27 37.30
N LYS A 356 9.20 17.14 36.58
CA LYS A 356 8.90 17.05 35.14
C LYS A 356 7.73 16.15 34.75
N HIS A 357 7.30 15.24 35.63
CA HIS A 357 6.35 14.18 35.25
C HIS A 357 5.35 13.90 36.36
N LEU A 358 4.09 13.71 35.98
CA LEU A 358 3.10 13.05 36.81
C LEU A 358 3.23 11.53 36.60
N ILE A 359 3.28 10.76 37.68
CA ILE A 359 3.52 9.32 37.64
C ILE A 359 2.44 8.59 38.44
N LEU A 360 1.81 7.58 37.84
CA LEU A 360 0.93 6.64 38.53
C LEU A 360 1.69 5.34 38.81
N ILE A 361 1.77 4.96 40.08
CA ILE A 361 2.55 3.81 40.54
C ILE A 361 1.63 2.73 41.12
N PHE A 362 1.69 1.52 40.58
CA PHE A 362 1.06 0.34 41.15
C PHE A 362 2.11 -0.61 41.73
N GLU A 363 1.87 -1.09 42.93
CA GLU A 363 2.69 -2.12 43.58
C GLU A 363 2.06 -3.51 43.43
N HIS A 364 2.87 -4.56 43.57
CA HIS A 364 2.45 -5.97 43.51
C HIS A 364 1.85 -6.42 42.16
N VAL A 365 2.28 -5.80 41.06
CA VAL A 365 1.87 -6.20 39.71
C VAL A 365 2.68 -7.43 39.28
N GLN A 366 2.01 -8.57 39.11
CA GLN A 366 2.68 -9.87 38.94
C GLN A 366 3.04 -10.20 37.48
N SER A 367 2.32 -9.64 36.51
CA SER A 367 2.51 -9.94 35.08
C SER A 367 2.02 -8.79 34.21
N MET A 368 2.43 -8.77 32.94
CA MET A 368 1.93 -7.82 31.94
C MET A 368 0.42 -7.94 31.74
N LYS A 369 -0.12 -9.16 31.83
CA LYS A 369 -1.57 -9.38 31.80
C LYS A 369 -2.27 -8.73 33.00
N HIS A 370 -1.72 -8.87 34.20
CA HIS A 370 -2.25 -8.21 35.40
C HIS A 370 -2.15 -6.67 35.27
N ALA A 371 -1.06 -6.15 34.71
CA ALA A 371 -0.92 -4.72 34.40
C ALA A 371 -2.03 -4.24 33.46
N LYS A 372 -2.27 -4.97 32.36
CA LYS A 372 -3.36 -4.68 31.41
C LYS A 372 -4.72 -4.70 32.10
N GLU A 373 -4.99 -5.70 32.94
CA GLU A 373 -6.27 -5.81 33.65
C GLU A 373 -6.51 -4.64 34.62
N LEU A 374 -5.48 -4.22 35.36
CA LEU A 374 -5.56 -3.05 36.24
C LEU A 374 -5.88 -1.77 35.47
N LEU A 375 -5.11 -1.50 34.42
CA LEU A 375 -5.33 -0.32 33.58
C LEU A 375 -6.66 -0.41 32.81
N GLY A 376 -7.06 -1.59 32.37
CA GLY A 376 -8.31 -1.82 31.65
C GLY A 376 -9.55 -1.60 32.53
N ARG A 377 -9.51 -1.99 33.81
CA ARG A 377 -10.58 -1.66 34.77
C ARG A 377 -10.72 -0.15 34.95
N MET A 378 -9.59 0.54 35.13
CA MET A 378 -9.57 2.00 35.23
C MET A 378 -10.12 2.65 33.96
N LYS A 379 -9.72 2.17 32.77
CA LYS A 379 -10.25 2.64 31.49
C LYS A 379 -11.77 2.47 31.41
N ASN A 380 -12.29 1.28 31.71
CA ASN A 380 -13.71 0.99 31.59
C ASN A 380 -14.57 1.84 32.53
N GLU A 381 -14.12 2.09 33.76
CA GLU A 381 -14.86 2.89 34.74
C GLU A 381 -14.81 4.40 34.45
N ILE A 382 -13.81 4.87 33.71
CA ILE A 382 -13.68 6.28 33.31
C ILE A 382 -14.39 6.55 31.97
N ILE A 383 -14.22 5.67 30.97
CA ILE A 383 -14.77 5.86 29.61
C ILE A 383 -16.25 5.45 29.53
N GLN A 384 -16.68 4.45 30.31
CA GLN A 384 -18.10 4.19 30.51
C GLN A 384 -18.49 4.65 31.91
N PRO A 385 -19.24 5.76 32.07
CA PRO A 385 -19.88 6.00 33.34
C PRO A 385 -20.78 4.79 33.66
N PRO A 386 -20.92 4.41 34.94
CA PRO A 386 -21.82 3.33 35.31
C PRO A 386 -23.20 3.69 34.78
N PHE A 387 -23.77 2.74 34.03
CA PHE A 387 -25.13 2.76 33.53
C PHE A 387 -26.04 3.28 34.65
N LEU A 388 -26.46 4.54 34.54
CA LEU A 388 -27.46 5.11 35.41
C LEU A 388 -28.69 4.23 35.20
N MET A 389 -29.04 3.47 36.25
CA MET A 389 -30.41 3.05 36.46
C MET A 389 -31.28 4.28 36.23
N ARG A 390 -31.96 4.33 35.09
CA ARG A 390 -33.20 5.06 34.98
C ARG A 390 -34.30 4.02 35.07
N GLU A 391 -34.78 3.87 36.29
CA GLU A 391 -36.19 3.59 36.54
C GLU A 391 -37.04 4.48 35.61
N ILE A 392 -37.85 3.85 34.76
CA ILE A 392 -39.33 3.87 34.73
C ILE A 392 -39.77 3.01 33.53
#